data_AF-A0A952R5G8-F1
#
_entry.id   AF-A0A952R5G8-F1
#
_cell.length_a   1.000
_cell.length_b   1.000
_cell.length_c   1.000
_cell.angle_alpha   90.00
_cell.angle_beta   90.00
_cell.angle_gamma   90.00
#
_symmetry.space_group_name_H-M   'P 1'
#
loop_
_entity.id
_entity.type
_entity.pdbx_description
1 polymer ?
#
loop_
_entity_poly.entity_id
_entity_poly.type
_entity_poly.pdbx_seq_one_letter_code
_entity_poly.pdbx_strand_id
1 'polypeptide(L)' 'MGSDSDWETMSHADAVLTSFGVPHTCHVVSAHRTPAK' A
#
# COMPACT_ATOMS: atom_id res chain seq x y z
N MET A 1 1.45 -3.38 0.21
CA MET A 1 2.34 -3.74 -0.92
C MET A 1 3.50 -4.60 -0.42
N GLY A 2 4.23 -5.29 -1.30
CA GLY A 2 5.24 -6.28 -0.91
C GLY A 2 6.63 -5.71 -0.66
N SER A 3 6.92 -4.52 -1.20
CA SER A 3 8.20 -3.81 -1.12
C SER A 3 7.98 -2.29 -1.18
N ASP A 4 8.89 -1.49 -0.63
CA ASP A 4 8.83 -0.02 -0.75
C ASP A 4 8.90 0.44 -2.22
N SER A 5 9.58 -0.33 -3.07
CA SER A 5 9.66 -0.08 -4.51
C SER A 5 8.31 -0.12 -5.21
N ASP A 6 7.30 -0.79 -4.65
CA ASP A 6 5.96 -0.85 -5.23
C ASP A 6 5.20 0.49 -5.04
N TRP A 7 5.70 1.38 -4.17
CA TRP A 7 5.01 2.62 -3.83
C TRP A 7 4.81 3.56 -5.01
N GLU A 8 5.77 3.60 -5.94
CA GLU A 8 5.66 4.40 -7.16
C GLU A 8 4.34 4.10 -7.89
N THR A 9 3.97 2.82 -8.00
CA THR A 9 2.69 2.39 -8.61
C THR A 9 1.51 2.52 -7.64
N MET A 10 1.69 2.10 -6.39
CA MET A 10 0.58 2.00 -5.43
C MET A 10 0.08 3.36 -4.92
N SER A 11 0.90 4.41 -4.99
CA SER A 11 0.53 5.77 -4.58
C SER A 11 -0.70 6.33 -5.33
N HIS A 12 -0.96 5.85 -6.55
CA HIS A 12 -2.16 6.22 -7.30
C HIS A 12 -3.45 5.78 -6.60
N ALA A 13 -3.45 4.62 -5.93
CA ALA A 13 -4.63 4.14 -5.20
C ALA A 13 -4.89 4.97 -3.93
N ASP A 14 -3.83 5.33 -3.20
CA ASP A 14 -3.89 6.23 -2.04
C ASP A 14 -4.47 7.60 -2.43
N ALA A 15 -3.98 8.19 -3.53
CA ALA A 15 -4.46 9.48 -4.03
C ALA A 15 -5.97 9.45 -4.37
N VAL A 16 -6.44 8.38 -5.02
CA VAL A 16 -7.85 8.20 -5.36
C VAL A 16 -8.70 8.11 -4.09
N LEU A 17 -8.34 7.23 -3.15
CA LEU A 17 -9.08 7.06 -1.90
C LEU A 17 -9.11 8.35 -1.07
N THR A 18 -8.00 9.08 -1.02
CA THR A 18 -7.90 10.39 -0.37
C THR A 18 -8.85 11.40 -1.01
N SER A 19 -8.89 11.48 -2.35
CA SER A 19 -9.76 12.43 -3.06
C SER A 19 -11.26 12.21 -2.81
N PHE A 20 -11.66 10.96 -2.56
CA PHE A 20 -13.04 10.61 -2.22
C PHE A 20 -13.31 10.69 -0.71
N GLY A 21 -12.32 11.06 0.11
CA GLY A 21 -12.44 11.11 1.55
C GLY A 21 -12.64 9.74 2.21
N VAL A 22 -12.17 8.66 1.57
CA VAL A 22 -12.27 7.30 2.09
C VAL A 22 -11.09 7.03 3.03
N PRO A 23 -11.33 6.76 4.33
CA PRO A 23 -10.26 6.43 5.27
C PRO A 23 -9.56 5.13 4.87
N HIS A 24 -8.23 5.13 4.85
CA HIS A 24 -7.42 3.96 4.50
C HIS A 24 -6.02 4.05 5.13
N THR A 25 -5.29 2.93 5.09
CA THR A 25 -3.92 2.81 5.61
C THR A 25 -3.05 2.02 4.64
N CYS A 26 -1.80 2.45 4.45
CA CYS A 26 -0.84 1.78 3.57
C CYS A 26 0.28 1.12 4.38
N HIS A 27 0.53 -0.17 4.11
CA HIS A 27 1.57 -0.94 4.78
C HIS A 27 2.40 -1.76 3.79
N VAL A 28 3.66 -1.98 4.15
CA VAL A 28 4.55 -2.93 3.49
C VAL A 28 4.46 -4.28 4.21
N VAL A 29 3.91 -5.26 3.50
CA VAL A 29 3.66 -6.64 3.94
C VAL A 29 4.00 -7.57 2.78
N SER A 30 5.04 -8.39 2.95
CA SER A 30 5.52 -9.31 1.92
C SER A 30 5.12 -10.74 2.27
N ALA A 31 4.34 -11.39 1.40
CA ALA A 31 3.94 -12.79 1.61
C ALA A 31 5.14 -13.74 1.74
N HIS A 32 6.22 -13.50 0.98
CA HIS A 32 7.40 -14.37 0.99
C HIS A 32 8.42 -14.01 2.08
N ARG A 33 8.63 -12.71 2.36
CA ARG A 33 9.68 -12.25 3.29
C ARG A 33 9.18 -12.15 4.73
N THR A 34 7.89 -11.89 4.93
CA THR A 34 7.27 -11.72 6.25
C THR A 34 5.93 -12.48 6.31
N PRO A 35 5.92 -13.81 6.19
CA PRO A 35 4.69 -14.61 6.12
C PRO A 35 3.89 -14.65 7.43
N ALA A 36 4.54 -14.39 8.58
CA ALA A 36 3.89 -14.38 9.89
C ALA A 36 3.30 -13.00 10.28
N LYS A 37 3.48 -11.99 9.43
CA LYS A 37 3.04 -10.62 9.66
C LYS A 37 1.64 -10.38 9.10
#